data_AF-A0AAV5XS26-F1
#
_entry.id   AF-A0AAV5XS26-F1
#
_cell.length_a   1.000
_cell.length_b   1.000
_cell.length_c   1.000
_cell.angle_alpha   90.00
_cell.angle_beta   90.00
_cell.angle_gamma   90.00
#
_symmetry.space_group_name_H-M   'P 1'
#
loop_
_entity.id
_entity.type
_entity.pdbx_description
1 polymer ?
#
loop_
_entity_poly.entity_id
_entity_poly.type
_entity_poly.pdbx_seq_one_letter_code
_entity_poly.pdbx_strand_id
1 'polypeptide(L)'
;ATVRDATGRTGSSSVSVTVQGGAPPTLGASFTSPAEGATVNGTTIVGLAASGGTSPYSYALAIDGAQVFTTTTAGTSASYSWDTTASANGTHTLGLTVTDSAGARATAIRTVTMSSGGGTGTLTITLTSPRPGEAVSGINWSNIWVDSPGTPPFTYTLSVGATTLWTESSSGTHVALPWDTTRVANGAQTLKATVRDAAGRTGSATVDVVVQNP
;
A
#
# COMPACT_ATOMS: atom_id res chain seq x y z
N ALA A 1 -47.36 44.05 -12.92
CA ALA A 1 -48.12 44.98 -13.78
C ALA A 1 -48.10 46.37 -13.14
N THR A 2 -48.05 47.43 -13.94
CA THR A 2 -48.05 48.82 -13.46
C THR A 2 -49.26 49.56 -14.00
N VAL A 3 -49.99 50.26 -13.13
CA VAL A 3 -51.12 51.11 -13.52
C VAL A 3 -50.85 52.54 -13.06
N ARG A 4 -51.17 53.53 -13.89
CA ARG A 4 -50.97 54.97 -13.63
C ARG A 4 -52.31 55.69 -13.70
N ASP A 5 -52.66 56.46 -12.67
CA ASP A 5 -53.89 57.28 -12.67
C ASP A 5 -53.67 58.66 -13.33
N ALA A 6 -54.77 59.36 -13.61
CA ALA A 6 -54.78 60.67 -14.29
C ALA A 6 -54.15 61.81 -13.46
N THR A 7 -53.84 61.58 -12.18
CA THR A 7 -53.10 62.51 -11.32
C THR A 7 -51.61 62.15 -11.22
N GLY A 8 -51.17 61.16 -12.01
CA GLY A 8 -49.77 60.75 -12.10
C GLY A 8 -49.33 59.76 -11.03
N ARG A 9 -50.24 59.20 -10.23
CA ARG A 9 -49.88 58.19 -9.22
C ARG A 9 -49.76 56.83 -9.88
N THR A 10 -48.67 56.13 -9.61
CA THR A 10 -48.40 54.79 -10.14
C THR A 10 -48.49 53.75 -9.04
N GLY A 11 -49.31 52.72 -9.24
CA GLY A 11 -49.31 51.50 -8.43
C GLY A 11 -48.61 50.38 -9.19
N SER A 12 -47.62 49.74 -8.57
CA SER A 12 -46.93 48.58 -9.13
C SER A 12 -47.22 47.36 -8.28
N SER A 13 -47.60 46.24 -8.91
CA SER A 13 -47.67 44.93 -8.28
C SER A 13 -46.62 44.01 -8.90
N SER A 14 -45.76 43.44 -8.06
CA SER A 14 -44.76 42.43 -8.41
C SER A 14 -45.15 41.09 -7.81
N VAL A 15 -45.21 40.04 -8.64
CA VAL A 15 -45.28 38.65 -8.18
C VAL A 15 -43.86 38.12 -8.10
N SER A 16 -43.39 37.80 -6.90
CA SER A 16 -42.13 37.09 -6.70
C SER A 16 -42.35 35.60 -6.97
N VAL A 17 -41.80 35.08 -8.07
CA VAL A 17 -41.71 33.64 -8.31
C VAL A 17 -40.44 33.14 -7.65
N THR A 18 -40.57 32.45 -6.52
CA THR A 18 -39.45 31.75 -5.89
C THR A 18 -39.28 30.41 -6.60
N VAL A 19 -38.30 30.29 -7.50
CA VAL A 19 -37.86 28.97 -7.98
C VAL A 19 -37.09 28.34 -6.82
N GLN A 20 -37.71 27.37 -6.15
CA GLN A 20 -37.07 26.59 -5.10
C GLN A 20 -36.12 25.57 -5.75
N GLY A 21 -35.00 26.05 -6.30
CA GLY A 21 -33.87 25.20 -6.63
C GLY A 21 -33.24 24.76 -5.31
N GLY A 22 -33.45 23.50 -4.90
CA GLY A 22 -32.72 22.93 -3.78
C GLY A 22 -31.22 23.12 -4.00
N ALA A 23 -30.49 23.56 -2.97
CA ALA A 23 -29.05 23.72 -3.07
C ALA A 23 -28.44 22.42 -3.63
N PRO A 24 -27.52 22.49 -4.61
CA PRO A 24 -26.82 21.31 -5.10
C PRO A 24 -26.24 20.54 -3.90
N PRO A 25 -26.28 19.19 -3.90
CA PRO A 25 -25.71 18.42 -2.81
C PRO A 25 -24.25 18.87 -2.59
N THR A 26 -23.86 19.10 -1.34
CA THR A 26 -22.52 19.60 -1.02
C THR A 26 -21.45 18.67 -1.59
N LEU A 27 -20.47 19.23 -2.29
CA LEU A 27 -19.34 18.47 -2.82
C LEU A 27 -18.51 17.90 -1.65
N GLY A 28 -18.20 16.61 -1.73
CA GLY A 28 -17.33 15.89 -0.81
C GLY A 28 -16.17 15.24 -1.54
N ALA A 29 -15.04 15.12 -0.85
CA ALA A 29 -13.85 14.43 -1.32
C ALA A 29 -13.47 13.36 -0.30
N SER A 30 -13.07 12.19 -0.76
CA SER A 30 -12.57 11.12 0.11
C SER A 30 -11.58 10.23 -0.62
N PHE A 31 -10.86 9.45 0.16
CA PHE A 31 -9.96 8.42 -0.35
C PHE A 31 -10.60 7.05 -0.09
N THR A 32 -10.57 6.17 -1.09
CA THR A 32 -11.03 4.78 -0.99
C THR A 32 -9.90 3.80 -0.69
N SER A 33 -8.67 4.15 -1.06
CA SER A 33 -7.46 3.42 -0.71
C SER A 33 -6.23 4.34 -0.73
N PRO A 34 -5.15 3.97 -0.02
CA PRO A 34 -5.08 2.93 1.02
C PRO A 34 -5.89 3.34 2.28
N ALA A 35 -5.97 2.46 3.29
CA ALA A 35 -6.60 2.80 4.56
C ALA A 35 -5.79 3.86 5.34
N GLU A 36 -6.41 4.52 6.32
CA GLU A 36 -5.72 5.52 7.15
C GLU A 36 -4.63 4.82 7.96
N GLY A 37 -3.43 5.37 7.98
CA GLY A 37 -2.28 4.78 8.67
C GLY A 37 -1.76 3.50 8.02
N ALA A 38 -2.23 3.12 6.84
CA ALA A 38 -1.77 1.91 6.16
C ALA A 38 -0.26 1.96 5.90
N THR A 39 0.40 0.83 6.13
CA THR A 39 1.79 0.64 5.69
C THR A 39 1.79 0.26 4.22
N VAL A 40 2.53 1.01 3.40
CA VAL A 40 2.60 0.82 1.96
C VAL A 40 4.05 0.61 1.51
N ASN A 41 4.23 -0.27 0.52
CA ASN A 41 5.53 -0.61 -0.06
C ASN A 41 5.35 -1.07 -1.52
N GLY A 42 6.32 -0.77 -2.38
CA GLY A 42 6.24 -1.05 -3.82
C GLY A 42 5.17 -0.21 -4.52
N THR A 43 4.48 -0.81 -5.50
CA THR A 43 3.40 -0.14 -6.23
C THR A 43 2.11 -0.16 -5.40
N THR A 44 1.63 1.02 -5.03
CA THR A 44 0.40 1.21 -4.23
C THR A 44 -0.66 1.96 -5.04
N ILE A 45 -1.90 1.46 -5.03
CA ILE A 45 -3.01 2.15 -5.69
C ILE A 45 -3.68 3.11 -4.71
N VAL A 46 -3.61 4.40 -5.01
CA VAL A 46 -4.34 5.46 -4.30
C VAL A 46 -5.69 5.66 -4.99
N GLY A 47 -6.77 5.38 -4.26
CA GLY A 47 -8.14 5.51 -4.73
C GLY A 47 -8.77 6.82 -4.24
N LEU A 48 -9.37 7.55 -5.17
CA LEU A 48 -9.96 8.87 -4.96
C LEU A 48 -11.46 8.79 -5.24
N ALA A 49 -12.28 9.48 -4.44
CA ALA A 49 -13.72 9.54 -4.63
C ALA A 49 -14.27 10.95 -4.39
N ALA A 50 -15.33 11.26 -5.14
CA ALA A 50 -16.14 12.45 -4.98
C ALA A 50 -17.59 12.06 -4.67
N SER A 51 -18.30 12.92 -3.94
CA SER A 51 -19.73 12.76 -3.63
C SER A 51 -20.44 14.11 -3.71
N GLY A 52 -21.73 14.13 -4.08
CA GLY A 52 -22.44 15.40 -4.29
C GLY A 52 -21.81 16.26 -5.40
N GLY A 53 -22.13 17.56 -5.42
CA GLY A 53 -21.64 18.50 -6.45
C GLY A 53 -22.22 18.24 -7.85
N THR A 54 -21.59 18.86 -8.84
CA THR A 54 -21.97 18.76 -10.26
C THR A 54 -20.81 18.24 -11.11
N SER A 55 -21.01 17.13 -11.80
CA SER A 55 -19.99 16.59 -12.72
C SER A 55 -19.74 17.52 -13.91
N PRO A 56 -18.58 17.44 -14.59
CA PRO A 56 -17.40 16.63 -14.26
C PRO A 56 -16.64 17.10 -13.01
N TYR A 57 -15.87 16.19 -12.44
CA TYR A 57 -14.99 16.44 -11.29
C TYR A 57 -13.52 16.46 -11.73
N SER A 58 -12.77 17.43 -11.23
CA SER A 58 -11.33 17.52 -11.33
C SER A 58 -10.70 17.09 -10.02
N TYR A 59 -9.88 16.04 -10.05
CA TYR A 59 -9.14 15.51 -8.90
C TYR A 59 -7.69 15.96 -8.99
N ALA A 60 -7.17 16.54 -7.91
CA ALA A 60 -5.75 16.84 -7.74
C ALA A 60 -5.24 16.15 -6.48
N LEU A 61 -4.23 15.29 -6.64
CA LEU A 61 -3.59 14.56 -5.56
C LEU A 61 -2.18 15.11 -5.33
N ALA A 62 -1.87 15.39 -4.06
CA ALA A 62 -0.55 15.77 -3.58
C ALA A 62 -0.03 14.74 -2.56
N ILE A 63 1.28 14.52 -2.56
CA ILE A 63 2.01 13.75 -1.56
C ILE A 63 3.00 14.71 -0.91
N ASP A 64 2.90 14.86 0.42
CA ASP A 64 3.71 15.81 1.22
C ASP A 64 3.69 17.24 0.67
N GLY A 65 2.54 17.64 0.14
CA GLY A 65 2.32 18.97 -0.43
C GLY A 65 2.75 19.13 -1.89
N ALA A 66 3.44 18.15 -2.48
CA ALA A 66 3.79 18.17 -3.91
C ALA A 66 2.68 17.49 -4.74
N GLN A 67 2.10 18.20 -5.72
CA GLN A 67 1.09 17.62 -6.61
C GLN A 67 1.72 16.56 -7.51
N VAL A 68 1.24 15.32 -7.43
CA VAL A 68 1.74 14.16 -8.19
C VAL A 68 0.80 13.69 -9.28
N PHE A 69 -0.48 14.06 -9.19
CA PHE A 69 -1.50 13.58 -10.12
C PHE A 69 -2.66 14.57 -10.25
N THR A 70 -3.18 14.68 -11.47
CA THR A 70 -4.40 15.42 -11.77
C THR A 70 -5.19 14.74 -12.88
N THR A 71 -6.51 14.71 -12.77
CA THR A 71 -7.40 14.19 -13.82
C THR A 71 -8.78 14.84 -13.74
N THR A 72 -9.48 14.90 -14.87
CA THR A 72 -10.87 15.37 -14.93
C THR A 72 -11.73 14.29 -15.56
N THR A 73 -12.82 13.92 -14.90
CA THR A 73 -13.72 12.85 -15.35
C THR A 73 -15.16 13.13 -14.94
N ALA A 74 -16.12 12.61 -15.71
CA ALA A 74 -17.53 12.61 -15.31
C ALA A 74 -17.82 11.60 -14.17
N GLY A 75 -16.92 10.64 -13.96
CA GLY A 75 -17.03 9.64 -12.90
C GLY A 75 -16.77 10.19 -11.49
N THR A 76 -17.39 9.58 -10.49
CA THR A 76 -17.23 9.92 -9.07
C THR A 76 -16.01 9.25 -8.42
N SER A 77 -15.14 8.60 -9.22
CA SER A 77 -13.90 7.99 -8.74
C SER A 77 -12.75 8.15 -9.73
N ALA A 78 -11.55 8.12 -9.18
CA ALA A 78 -10.28 8.09 -9.93
C ALA A 78 -9.25 7.27 -9.14
N SER A 79 -8.18 6.83 -9.81
CA SER A 79 -7.08 6.13 -9.15
C SER A 79 -5.73 6.60 -9.68
N TYR A 80 -4.74 6.52 -8.80
CA TYR A 80 -3.34 6.81 -9.11
C TYR A 80 -2.46 5.64 -8.66
N SER A 81 -1.61 5.15 -9.55
CA SER A 81 -0.62 4.13 -9.25
C SER A 81 0.65 4.81 -8.74
N TRP A 82 0.91 4.71 -7.45
CA TRP A 82 2.06 5.30 -6.80
C TRP A 82 3.19 4.28 -6.66
N ASP A 83 4.33 4.57 -7.30
CA ASP A 83 5.58 3.84 -7.06
C ASP A 83 6.29 4.43 -5.83
N THR A 84 6.27 3.68 -4.72
CA THR A 84 6.87 4.11 -3.45
C THR A 84 8.38 3.87 -3.37
N THR A 85 9.01 3.26 -4.39
CA THR A 85 10.43 2.85 -4.33
C THR A 85 11.41 4.01 -4.21
N ALA A 86 11.08 5.17 -4.78
CA ALA A 86 11.89 6.38 -4.72
C ALA A 86 11.57 7.28 -3.51
N SER A 87 10.55 6.93 -2.73
CA SER A 87 10.04 7.78 -1.66
C SER A 87 10.66 7.35 -0.31
N ALA A 88 10.97 8.32 0.56
CA ALA A 88 11.65 8.05 1.83
C ALA A 88 10.77 7.24 2.80
N ASN A 89 11.39 6.48 3.71
CA ASN A 89 10.62 5.83 4.77
C ASN A 89 10.06 6.85 5.75
N GLY A 90 8.89 6.57 6.31
CA GLY A 90 8.24 7.42 7.30
C GLY A 90 6.76 7.65 7.01
N THR A 91 6.18 8.62 7.69
CA THR A 91 4.78 9.02 7.48
C THR A 91 4.70 10.00 6.32
N HIS A 92 3.80 9.72 5.37
CA HIS A 92 3.50 10.57 4.22
C HIS A 92 2.06 11.04 4.29
N THR A 93 1.84 12.29 3.87
CA THR A 93 0.52 12.91 3.87
C THR A 93 -0.01 13.00 2.45
N LEU A 94 -1.10 12.29 2.16
CA LEU A 94 -1.85 12.39 0.92
C LEU A 94 -2.88 13.50 1.05
N GLY A 95 -2.81 14.50 0.18
CA GLY A 95 -3.79 15.58 0.06
C GLY A 95 -4.61 15.43 -1.21
N LEU A 96 -5.93 15.37 -1.08
CA LEU A 96 -6.85 15.35 -2.21
C LEU A 96 -7.61 16.68 -2.26
N THR A 97 -7.67 17.28 -3.44
CA THR A 97 -8.60 18.37 -3.76
C THR A 97 -9.49 17.92 -4.92
N VAL A 98 -10.81 18.03 -4.75
CA VAL A 98 -11.80 17.81 -5.80
C VAL A 98 -12.47 19.14 -6.11
N THR A 99 -12.53 19.50 -7.39
CA THR A 99 -13.28 20.66 -7.90
C THR A 99 -14.37 20.17 -8.84
N ASP A 100 -15.61 20.62 -8.66
CA ASP A 100 -16.72 20.27 -9.54
C ASP A 100 -16.88 21.29 -10.69
N SER A 101 -17.81 21.04 -11.62
CA SER A 101 -18.01 21.91 -12.79
C SER A 101 -18.65 23.26 -12.47
N ALA A 102 -19.29 23.37 -11.31
CA ALA A 102 -19.81 24.62 -10.78
C ALA A 102 -18.73 25.44 -10.02
N GLY A 103 -17.51 24.91 -9.90
CA GLY A 103 -16.39 25.53 -9.21
C GLY A 103 -16.36 25.30 -7.70
N ALA A 104 -17.25 24.47 -7.16
CA ALA A 104 -17.20 24.07 -5.75
C ALA A 104 -15.96 23.22 -5.49
N ARG A 105 -15.37 23.35 -4.29
CA ARG A 105 -14.14 22.66 -3.90
C ARG A 105 -14.33 21.87 -2.60
N ALA A 106 -13.80 20.66 -2.57
CA ALA A 106 -13.73 19.82 -1.39
C ALA A 106 -12.33 19.24 -1.24
N THR A 107 -11.89 19.03 0.01
CA THR A 107 -10.54 18.51 0.30
C THR A 107 -10.61 17.34 1.27
N ALA A 108 -9.66 16.41 1.15
CA ALA A 108 -9.45 15.34 2.12
C ALA A 108 -7.94 15.16 2.37
N ILE A 109 -7.61 14.69 3.57
CA ILE A 109 -6.26 14.32 3.95
C ILE A 109 -6.27 12.85 4.38
N ARG A 110 -5.19 12.13 4.07
CA ARG A 110 -4.95 10.78 4.53
C ARG A 110 -3.48 10.60 4.88
N THR A 111 -3.18 10.02 6.04
CA THR A 111 -1.81 9.65 6.38
C THR A 111 -1.55 8.19 6.06
N VAL A 112 -0.35 7.90 5.56
CA VAL A 112 0.14 6.54 5.26
C VAL A 112 1.57 6.42 5.75
N THR A 113 2.02 5.21 6.04
CA THR A 113 3.41 4.97 6.44
C THR A 113 4.12 4.21 5.33
N MET A 114 5.20 4.77 4.80
CA MET A 114 6.08 4.04 3.91
C MET A 114 7.15 3.32 4.71
N SER A 115 7.28 2.02 4.42
CA SER A 115 8.37 1.20 4.91
C SER A 115 8.96 0.43 3.75
N SER A 116 10.14 0.85 3.28
CA SER A 116 10.98 0.15 2.32
C SER A 116 11.69 -1.00 3.03
N GLY A 117 10.97 -2.05 3.44
CA GLY A 117 11.58 -3.30 3.90
C GLY A 117 12.83 -3.10 4.78
N GLY A 118 12.72 -2.40 5.90
CA GLY A 118 13.87 -2.07 6.74
C GLY A 118 13.50 -1.76 8.18
N GLY A 119 12.46 -2.42 8.71
CA GLY A 119 12.02 -2.21 10.09
C GLY A 119 13.20 -2.21 11.06
N THR A 120 13.22 -1.22 11.95
CA THR A 120 14.25 -1.14 13.01
C THR A 120 14.08 -2.33 13.94
N GLY A 121 15.10 -3.21 13.97
CA GLY A 121 15.12 -4.42 14.77
C GLY A 121 15.40 -5.68 13.95
N THR A 122 15.76 -6.76 14.63
CA THR A 122 16.03 -8.07 14.02
C THR A 122 14.92 -9.06 14.38
N LEU A 123 14.62 -9.98 13.46
CA LEU A 123 13.89 -11.19 13.81
C LEU A 123 14.87 -12.21 14.38
N THR A 124 14.49 -12.91 15.44
CA THR A 124 15.18 -14.15 15.84
C THR A 124 14.51 -15.31 15.13
N ILE A 125 15.31 -16.12 14.44
CA ILE A 125 14.83 -17.31 13.73
C ILE A 125 15.69 -18.51 14.09
N THR A 126 15.13 -19.70 13.96
CA THR A 126 15.85 -20.97 14.12
C THR A 126 15.67 -21.85 12.91
N LEU A 127 16.76 -22.52 12.51
CA LEU A 127 16.79 -23.53 11.46
C LEU A 127 17.01 -24.88 12.15
N THR A 128 15.96 -25.68 12.28
CA THR A 128 15.98 -26.92 13.09
C THR A 128 16.21 -28.19 12.27
N SER A 129 16.10 -28.08 10.95
CA SER A 129 16.42 -29.14 9.99
C SER A 129 17.02 -28.49 8.75
N PRO A 130 18.11 -29.03 8.20
CA PRO A 130 18.90 -30.15 8.73
C PRO A 130 19.61 -29.80 10.04
N ARG A 131 20.10 -30.82 10.77
CA ARG A 131 20.90 -30.64 11.98
C ARG A 131 22.36 -30.33 11.64
N PRO A 132 23.12 -29.70 12.56
CA PRO A 132 24.54 -29.46 12.37
C PRO A 132 25.31 -30.76 12.07
N GLY A 133 26.08 -30.76 10.99
CA GLY A 133 26.88 -31.88 10.50
C GLY A 133 26.09 -32.98 9.77
N GLU A 134 24.78 -32.82 9.58
CA GLU A 134 23.94 -33.83 8.93
C GLU A 134 24.37 -34.07 7.47
N ALA A 135 24.45 -35.34 7.08
CA ALA A 135 24.68 -35.73 5.71
C ALA A 135 23.36 -35.67 4.93
N VAL A 136 23.33 -34.89 3.86
CA VAL A 136 22.13 -34.62 3.06
C VAL A 136 22.34 -34.99 1.59
N SER A 137 21.30 -35.52 0.95
CA SER A 137 21.33 -35.96 -0.45
C SER A 137 19.93 -35.87 -1.07
N GLY A 138 19.83 -35.57 -2.37
CA GLY A 138 18.56 -35.38 -3.07
C GLY A 138 17.72 -34.20 -2.53
N ILE A 139 16.40 -34.43 -2.37
CA ILE A 139 15.48 -33.41 -1.84
C ILE A 139 15.34 -33.56 -0.33
N ASN A 140 15.78 -32.54 0.40
CA ASN A 140 15.70 -32.44 1.86
C ASN A 140 14.73 -31.32 2.26
N TRP A 141 14.14 -31.40 3.45
CA TRP A 141 13.21 -30.38 3.93
C TRP A 141 13.82 -29.56 5.07
N SER A 142 13.94 -28.26 4.85
CA SER A 142 14.55 -27.31 5.78
C SER A 142 13.49 -26.64 6.64
N ASN A 143 13.51 -26.88 7.95
CA ASN A 143 12.51 -26.35 8.88
C ASN A 143 12.99 -25.05 9.51
N ILE A 144 12.27 -23.96 9.24
CA ILE A 144 12.61 -22.60 9.70
C ILE A 144 11.48 -22.08 10.59
N TRP A 145 11.83 -21.57 11.76
CA TRP A 145 10.90 -20.96 12.72
C TRP A 145 11.27 -19.51 12.96
N VAL A 146 10.26 -18.65 13.13
CA VAL A 146 10.40 -17.27 13.59
C VAL A 146 10.06 -17.23 15.08
N ASP A 147 11.08 -17.00 15.92
CA ASP A 147 11.00 -17.09 17.37
C ASP A 147 10.60 -15.76 18.04
N SER A 148 10.84 -14.63 17.35
CA SER A 148 10.44 -13.29 17.82
C SER A 148 9.08 -12.87 17.24
N PRO A 149 8.33 -11.98 17.91
CA PRO A 149 7.16 -11.34 17.30
C PRO A 149 7.50 -10.70 15.94
N GLY A 150 6.70 -11.02 14.92
CA GLY A 150 6.92 -10.70 13.52
C GLY A 150 5.64 -10.15 12.86
N THR A 151 5.75 -9.31 11.83
CA THR A 151 4.58 -8.82 11.08
C THR A 151 4.38 -9.64 9.80
N PRO A 152 3.37 -10.51 9.69
CA PRO A 152 3.14 -11.27 8.46
C PRO A 152 2.67 -10.37 7.28
N PRO A 153 2.82 -10.81 6.01
CA PRO A 153 3.49 -12.05 5.62
C PRO A 153 5.01 -11.99 5.80
N PHE A 154 5.62 -13.16 5.97
CA PHE A 154 7.06 -13.35 6.01
C PHE A 154 7.56 -13.89 4.67
N THR A 155 8.67 -13.35 4.17
CA THR A 155 9.43 -13.91 3.05
C THR A 155 10.57 -14.75 3.60
N TYR A 156 10.54 -16.05 3.34
CA TYR A 156 11.57 -17.02 3.71
C TYR A 156 12.46 -17.28 2.50
N THR A 157 13.78 -17.22 2.69
CA THR A 157 14.76 -17.51 1.65
C THR A 157 15.80 -18.49 2.18
N LEU A 158 16.00 -19.58 1.45
CA LEU A 158 17.03 -20.58 1.70
C LEU A 158 18.18 -20.41 0.69
N SER A 159 19.42 -20.46 1.16
CA SER A 159 20.60 -20.24 0.33
C SER A 159 21.81 -21.04 0.81
N VAL A 160 22.76 -21.28 -0.10
CA VAL A 160 24.10 -21.79 0.22
C VAL A 160 25.09 -20.86 -0.47
N GLY A 161 25.98 -20.22 0.31
CA GLY A 161 26.85 -19.16 -0.19
C GLY A 161 26.05 -18.01 -0.81
N ALA A 162 26.32 -17.68 -2.07
CA ALA A 162 25.60 -16.66 -2.84
C ALA A 162 24.39 -17.20 -3.62
N THR A 163 24.17 -18.53 -3.61
CA THR A 163 23.13 -19.17 -4.42
C THR A 163 21.84 -19.27 -3.62
N THR A 164 20.77 -18.62 -4.10
CA THR A 164 19.41 -18.84 -3.59
C THR A 164 18.86 -20.16 -4.11
N LEU A 165 18.41 -21.00 -3.18
CA LEU A 165 17.85 -22.33 -3.46
C LEU A 165 16.33 -22.28 -3.53
N TRP A 166 15.71 -21.52 -2.62
CA TRP A 166 14.27 -21.38 -2.54
C TRP A 166 13.89 -20.02 -1.98
N THR A 167 12.74 -19.49 -2.39
CA THR A 167 12.12 -18.32 -1.76
C THR A 167 10.61 -18.45 -1.83
N GLU A 168 9.95 -18.21 -0.70
CA GLU A 168 8.49 -18.20 -0.63
C GLU A 168 7.99 -17.18 0.39
N SER A 169 6.70 -16.85 0.30
CA SER A 169 6.04 -15.99 1.28
C SER A 169 4.95 -16.77 2.01
N SER A 170 4.90 -16.65 3.34
CA SER A 170 3.93 -17.32 4.21
C SER A 170 3.55 -16.40 5.37
N SER A 171 2.29 -16.43 5.80
CA SER A 171 1.85 -15.76 7.03
C SER A 171 2.11 -16.60 8.29
N GLY A 172 2.50 -17.87 8.14
CA GLY A 172 2.91 -18.72 9.25
C GLY A 172 4.31 -18.35 9.76
N THR A 173 4.54 -18.53 11.05
CA THR A 173 5.86 -18.36 11.70
C THR A 173 6.76 -19.59 11.56
N HIS A 174 6.29 -20.64 10.88
CA HIS A 174 7.04 -21.85 10.57
C HIS A 174 6.79 -22.25 9.13
N VAL A 175 7.87 -22.67 8.44
CA VAL A 175 7.82 -23.26 7.10
C VAL A 175 8.80 -24.42 6.98
N ALA A 176 8.49 -25.32 6.05
CA ALA A 176 9.39 -26.38 5.59
C ALA A 176 9.72 -26.12 4.11
N LEU A 177 10.94 -25.69 3.83
CA LEU A 177 11.37 -25.38 2.45
C LEU A 177 12.07 -26.58 1.82
N PRO A 178 11.74 -26.94 0.57
CA PRO A 178 12.47 -27.98 -0.14
C PRO A 178 13.87 -27.47 -0.49
N TRP A 179 14.86 -28.32 -0.26
CA TRP A 179 16.25 -28.12 -0.65
C TRP A 179 16.71 -29.27 -1.53
N ASP A 180 16.88 -28.97 -2.81
CA ASP A 180 17.55 -29.86 -3.76
C ASP A 180 19.08 -29.72 -3.63
N THR A 181 19.71 -30.73 -3.03
CA THR A 181 21.16 -30.72 -2.80
C THR A 181 21.95 -30.95 -4.08
N THR A 182 21.34 -31.40 -5.18
CA THR A 182 22.02 -31.59 -6.47
C THR A 182 22.42 -30.27 -7.13
N ARG A 183 21.89 -29.14 -6.63
CA ARG A 183 22.18 -27.78 -7.11
C ARG A 183 23.39 -27.13 -6.44
N VAL A 184 24.06 -27.84 -5.53
CA VAL A 184 25.25 -27.37 -4.81
C VAL A 184 26.35 -28.43 -4.83
N ALA A 185 27.58 -28.03 -4.56
CA ALA A 185 28.72 -28.96 -4.57
C ALA A 185 28.66 -29.95 -3.40
N ASN A 186 29.11 -31.19 -3.64
CA ASN A 186 29.33 -32.17 -2.58
C ASN A 186 30.42 -31.69 -1.59
N GLY A 187 30.33 -32.15 -0.34
CA GLY A 187 31.24 -31.77 0.75
C GLY A 187 30.58 -30.87 1.79
N ALA A 188 31.39 -30.24 2.64
CA ALA A 188 30.89 -29.33 3.67
C ALA A 188 30.23 -28.10 3.03
N GLN A 189 28.98 -27.83 3.40
CA GLN A 189 28.20 -26.68 2.96
C GLN A 189 27.59 -25.98 4.18
N THR A 190 27.46 -24.66 4.10
CA THR A 190 26.71 -23.88 5.09
C THR A 190 25.38 -23.47 4.49
N LEU A 191 24.31 -24.08 4.98
CA LEU A 191 22.94 -23.72 4.63
C LEU A 191 22.52 -22.51 5.44
N LYS A 192 22.02 -21.48 4.77
CA LYS A 192 21.58 -20.22 5.37
C LYS A 192 20.11 -19.97 5.10
N ALA A 193 19.35 -19.81 6.17
CA ALA A 193 17.99 -19.28 6.15
C ALA A 193 18.02 -17.78 6.43
N THR A 194 17.21 -17.03 5.68
CA THR A 194 16.90 -15.62 5.97
C THR A 194 15.39 -15.43 5.93
N VAL A 195 14.87 -14.63 6.86
CA VAL A 195 13.45 -14.28 6.92
C VAL A 195 13.32 -12.77 6.94
N ARG A 196 12.36 -12.24 6.19
CA ARG A 196 11.94 -10.84 6.22
C ARG A 196 10.46 -10.76 6.55
N ASP A 197 10.06 -9.93 7.51
CA ASP A 197 8.64 -9.67 7.80
C ASP A 197 8.10 -8.51 6.94
N ALA A 198 6.78 -8.29 6.94
CA ALA A 198 6.13 -7.21 6.19
C ALA A 198 6.45 -5.81 6.74
N ALA A 199 6.90 -5.72 8.00
CA ALA A 199 7.47 -4.48 8.54
C ALA A 199 8.91 -4.24 8.04
N GLY A 200 9.51 -5.23 7.38
CA GLY A 200 10.83 -5.16 6.79
C GLY A 200 11.97 -5.59 7.69
N ARG A 201 11.71 -6.08 8.90
CA ARG A 201 12.73 -6.62 9.80
C ARG A 201 13.25 -7.93 9.22
N THR A 202 14.54 -8.20 9.44
CA THR A 202 15.18 -9.42 8.95
C THR A 202 15.79 -10.25 10.08
N GLY A 203 15.83 -11.57 9.88
CA GLY A 203 16.53 -12.53 10.72
C GLY A 203 17.29 -13.54 9.87
N SER A 204 18.34 -14.15 10.42
CA SER A 204 19.08 -15.21 9.73
C SER A 204 19.56 -16.28 10.70
N ALA A 205 19.59 -17.53 10.22
CA ALA A 205 20.18 -18.67 10.90
C ALA A 205 20.97 -19.49 9.87
N THR A 206 22.03 -20.15 10.34
CA THR A 206 22.89 -21.01 9.51
C THR A 206 23.05 -22.38 10.16
N VAL A 207 23.21 -23.40 9.33
CA VAL A 207 23.61 -24.75 9.77
C VAL A 207 24.64 -25.31 8.79
N ASP A 208 25.72 -25.86 9.33
CA ASP A 208 26.71 -26.59 8.54
C ASP A 208 26.26 -28.03 8.33
N VAL A 209 26.40 -28.54 7.12
CA VAL A 209 25.92 -29.85 6.66
C VAL A 209 26.93 -30.44 5.68
N VAL A 210 26.80 -31.74 5.40
CA VAL A 210 27.66 -32.43 4.42
C VAL A 210 26.80 -32.91 3.25
N VAL A 211 26.97 -32.30 2.08
CA VAL A 211 26.25 -32.70 0.87
C VAL A 211 26.92 -33.91 0.23
N GLN A 212 26.15 -34.97 -0.03
CA GLN A 212 26.61 -36.24 -0.60
C GLN A 212 25.66 -36.73 -1.70
N ASN A 213 25.70 -36.11 -2.87
CA ASN A 213 24.96 -36.60 -4.04
C ASN A 213 25.76 -37.68 -4.80
N PRO A 214 25.07 -38.67 -5.41
CA PRO A 214 25.68 -39.68 -6.29
C PRO A 214 26.36 -39.10 -7.54
#